data_AF-A0A1V9YE64-F1
#
_entry.id   AF-A0A1V9YE64-F1
#
_cell.length_a   1.000
_cell.length_b   1.000
_cell.length_c   1.000
_cell.angle_alpha   90.00
_cell.angle_beta   90.00
_cell.angle_gamma   90.00
#
_symmetry.space_group_name_H-M   'P 1'
#
loop_
_entity.id
_entity.type
_entity.pdbx_description
1 polymer ?
#
loop_
_entity_poly.entity_id
_entity_poly.type
_entity_poly.pdbx_seq_one_letter_code
_entity_poly.pdbx_strand_id
1 'polypeptide(L)'
;MVGLAHLLLASLVYHYDYLVSTLPPTHALLSSILFTDPTIRSSLAPLLAPLNDATMLVTGVPPYVEIYRNLRKLYDAVTSTPAQILSGVRSIIEDNAMGTGYPWLLFAPILPP
;
A
#
# COMPACT_ATOMS: atom_id res chain seq x y z
N MET A 1 -7.36 14.69 -12.24
CA MET A 1 -5.98 14.16 -12.14
C MET A 1 -5.05 15.34 -11.88
N VAL A 2 -4.28 15.33 -10.80
CA VAL A 2 -3.29 16.39 -10.52
C VAL A 2 -2.05 16.10 -11.36
N GLY A 3 -1.57 17.09 -12.14
CA GLY A 3 -0.40 16.92 -12.99
C GLY A 3 0.91 16.88 -12.18
N LEU A 4 1.92 16.15 -12.67
CA LEU A 4 3.24 16.05 -12.02
C LEU A 4 3.87 17.42 -11.71
N ALA A 5 3.74 18.38 -12.63
CA ALA A 5 4.24 19.74 -12.41
C ALA A 5 3.61 20.43 -11.19
N HIS A 6 2.32 20.16 -10.92
CA HIS A 6 1.61 20.72 -9.78
C HIS A 6 2.10 20.12 -8.46
N LEU A 7 2.36 18.81 -8.43
CA LEU A 7 2.94 18.13 -7.27
C LEU A 7 4.38 18.59 -6.99
N LEU A 8 5.19 18.76 -8.05
CA LEU A 8 6.54 19.27 -7.94
C LEU A 8 6.56 20.71 -7.41
N LEU A 9 5.67 21.57 -7.92
CA LEU A 9 5.53 22.94 -7.43
C LEU A 9 5.10 22.97 -5.96
N ALA A 10 4.10 22.16 -5.57
CA ALA A 10 3.67 22.05 -4.19
C ALA A 10 4.82 21.59 -3.28
N SER A 11 5.60 20.59 -3.71
CA SER A 11 6.78 20.11 -2.99
C SER A 11 7.84 21.20 -2.81
N LEU A 12 8.08 22.03 -3.85
CA LEU A 12 9.03 23.15 -3.78
C LEU A 12 8.58 24.22 -2.79
N VAL A 13 7.30 24.59 -2.81
CA VAL A 13 6.72 25.57 -1.88
C VAL A 13 6.77 25.03 -0.45
N TYR A 14 6.46 23.75 -0.25
CA TYR A 14 6.49 23.09 1.06
C TYR A 14 7.91 23.06 1.66
N HIS A 15 8.93 22.78 0.85
CA HIS A 15 10.33 22.69 1.30
C HIS A 15 11.12 24.00 1.17
N TYR A 16 10.45 25.13 0.94
CA TYR A 16 11.13 26.41 0.66
C TYR A 16 12.23 26.75 1.66
N ASP A 17 11.91 26.75 2.98
CA ASP A 17 12.85 27.17 4.02
C ASP A 17 14.06 26.24 4.12
N TYR A 18 13.84 24.95 3.88
CA TYR A 18 14.90 23.95 3.81
C TYR A 18 15.81 24.19 2.59
N LEU A 19 15.24 24.47 1.42
CA LEU A 19 16.01 24.69 0.20
C LEU A 19 16.86 25.96 0.28
N VAL A 20 16.33 27.04 0.85
CA VAL A 20 17.07 28.30 1.03
C VAL A 20 18.22 28.16 2.03
N SER A 21 18.05 27.33 3.07
CA SER A 21 19.09 27.13 4.09
C SER A 21 20.18 26.13 3.67
N THR A 22 19.87 25.21 2.76
CA THR A 22 20.79 24.12 2.38
C THR A 22 21.50 24.35 1.05
N LEU A 23 20.86 25.03 0.09
CA LEU A 23 21.44 25.24 -1.22
C LEU A 23 22.43 26.40 -1.24
N PRO A 24 23.51 26.29 -2.03
CA PRO A 24 24.39 27.43 -2.28
C PRO A 24 23.60 28.61 -2.88
N PRO A 25 23.94 29.86 -2.53
CA PRO A 25 23.24 31.04 -3.05
C PRO A 25 23.33 31.20 -4.58
N THR A 26 24.31 30.56 -5.23
CA THR A 26 24.48 30.53 -6.69
C THR A 26 23.65 29.44 -7.38
N HIS A 27 22.84 28.69 -6.65
CA HIS A 27 22.08 27.57 -7.20
C HIS A 27 20.96 28.05 -8.12
N ALA A 28 20.89 27.52 -9.35
CA ALA A 28 19.96 27.98 -10.40
C ALA A 28 18.47 27.94 -9.99
N LEU A 29 18.10 27.01 -9.10
CA LEU A 29 16.74 26.91 -8.57
C LEU A 29 16.32 28.18 -7.79
N LEU A 30 17.25 28.81 -7.08
CA LEU A 30 17.00 30.04 -6.32
C LEU A 30 16.84 31.27 -7.22
N SER A 31 17.21 31.17 -8.51
CA SER A 31 16.94 32.22 -9.50
C SER A 31 15.50 32.20 -10.04
N SER A 32 14.73 31.16 -9.71
CA SER A 32 13.34 31.06 -10.16
C SER A 32 12.40 31.99 -9.39
N ILE A 33 11.27 32.34 -10.00
CA ILE A 33 10.32 33.32 -9.46
C ILE A 33 9.78 32.95 -8.07
N LEU A 34 9.75 31.65 -7.75
CA LEU A 34 9.31 31.16 -6.45
C LEU A 34 10.23 31.63 -5.31
N PHE A 35 11.54 31.74 -5.55
CA PHE A 35 12.56 32.07 -4.54
C PHE A 35 12.99 33.54 -4.58
N THR A 36 12.76 34.22 -5.71
CA THR A 36 13.08 35.64 -5.86
C THR A 36 11.94 36.54 -5.39
N ASP A 37 10.67 36.14 -5.59
CA ASP A 37 9.50 36.95 -5.24
C ASP A 37 8.76 36.41 -4.01
N PRO A 38 8.79 37.12 -2.86
CA PRO A 38 8.13 36.67 -1.64
C PRO A 38 6.60 36.62 -1.76
N THR A 39 6.00 37.34 -2.72
CA THR A 39 4.54 37.35 -2.93
C THR A 39 4.05 36.01 -3.51
N ILE A 40 4.86 35.38 -4.35
CA ILE A 40 4.55 34.09 -4.98
C ILE A 40 4.48 33.00 -3.91
N ARG A 41 5.47 32.92 -3.00
CA ARG A 41 5.39 32.00 -1.87
C ARG A 41 4.17 32.27 -1.00
N SER A 42 3.90 33.54 -0.69
CA SER A 42 2.79 33.93 0.18
C SER A 42 1.41 33.57 -0.40
N SER A 43 1.27 33.59 -1.72
CA SER A 43 0.04 33.16 -2.40
C SER A 43 -0.08 31.64 -2.56
N LEU A 44 1.04 30.92 -2.70
CA LEU A 44 1.05 29.47 -2.90
C LEU A 44 1.02 28.66 -1.60
N ALA A 45 1.63 29.16 -0.51
CA ALA A 45 1.69 28.45 0.76
C ALA A 45 0.31 28.08 1.34
N PRO A 46 -0.73 28.95 1.27
CA PRO A 46 -2.09 28.60 1.71
C PRO A 46 -2.78 27.54 0.85
N LEU A 47 -2.32 27.33 -0.39
CA LEU A 47 -2.89 26.33 -1.31
C LEU A 47 -2.35 24.92 -1.05
N LEU A 48 -1.33 24.79 -0.20
CA LEU A 48 -0.86 23.49 0.25
C LEU A 48 -1.95 22.86 1.11
N ALA A 49 -2.55 21.78 0.60
CA ALA A 49 -3.47 20.98 1.40
C ALA A 49 -2.74 20.49 2.68
N PRO A 50 -3.35 20.62 3.86
CA PRO A 50 -2.74 20.08 5.07
C PRO A 50 -2.50 18.59 4.88
N LEU A 51 -1.31 18.13 5.26
CA LEU A 51 -0.88 16.72 5.23
C LEU A 51 -1.62 15.88 6.31
N ASN A 52 -2.88 16.22 6.59
CA ASN A 52 -3.74 15.59 7.58
C ASN A 52 -4.55 14.44 6.96
N ASP A 53 -4.54 14.30 5.63
CA ASP A 53 -4.98 13.07 4.97
C ASP A 53 -3.90 12.00 5.15
N ALA A 54 -3.87 11.45 6.37
CA ALA A 54 -2.92 10.47 6.90
C ALA A 54 -3.01 9.09 6.23
N THR A 55 -3.20 9.02 4.91
CA THR A 55 -3.08 7.77 4.16
C THR A 55 -1.63 7.43 3.83
N MET A 56 -0.74 8.44 3.80
CA MET A 56 0.69 8.24 3.54
C MET A 56 1.54 8.93 4.62
N LEU A 57 1.73 8.22 5.73
CA LEU A 57 2.69 8.61 6.76
C LEU A 57 4.10 8.63 6.14
N VAL A 58 4.83 9.74 6.27
CA VAL A 58 6.24 9.83 5.86
C VAL A 58 7.06 9.00 6.86
N THR A 59 7.13 7.69 6.65
CA THR A 59 7.83 6.75 7.54
C THR A 59 9.34 6.72 7.28
N GLY A 60 9.84 7.43 6.26
CA GLY A 60 11.21 7.31 5.76
C GLY A 60 11.50 5.96 5.08
N VAL A 61 10.51 5.07 5.00
CA VAL A 61 10.63 3.77 4.36
C VAL A 61 10.43 3.95 2.85
N PRO A 62 11.37 3.48 2.00
CA PRO A 62 11.21 3.57 0.56
C PRO A 62 9.90 2.91 0.09
N PRO A 63 9.15 3.52 -0.84
CA PRO A 63 7.82 3.02 -1.27
C PRO A 63 7.80 1.55 -1.65
N TYR A 64 8.89 1.07 -2.26
CA TYR A 64 9.05 -0.32 -2.66
C TYR A 64 8.99 -1.30 -1.48
N VAL A 65 9.53 -0.95 -0.30
CA VAL A 65 9.52 -1.84 0.87
C VAL A 65 8.09 -2.12 1.35
N GLU A 66 7.21 -1.12 1.32
CA GLU A 66 5.81 -1.28 1.71
C GLU A 66 5.03 -2.09 0.66
N ILE A 67 5.32 -1.88 -0.62
CA ILE A 67 4.77 -2.70 -1.71
C ILE A 67 5.14 -4.17 -1.49
N TYR A 68 6.41 -4.46 -1.17
CA TYR A 68 6.87 -5.82 -0.90
C TYR A 68 6.21 -6.46 0.31
N ARG A 69 5.99 -5.68 1.38
CA ARG A 69 5.24 -6.15 2.55
C ARG A 69 3.81 -6.53 2.20
N ASN A 70 3.13 -5.72 1.39
CA ASN A 70 1.76 -5.98 0.98
C ASN A 70 1.69 -7.21 0.06
N LEU A 71 2.62 -7.35 -0.89
CA LEU A 71 2.73 -8.55 -1.73
C LEU A 71 2.95 -9.81 -0.90
N ARG A 72 3.78 -9.74 0.14
CA ARG A 72 4.01 -10.87 1.04
C ARG A 72 2.75 -11.26 1.82
N LYS A 73 2.04 -10.29 2.40
CA LYS A 73 0.76 -10.53 3.08
C LYS A 73 -0.26 -11.20 2.15
N LEU A 74 -0.35 -10.75 0.90
CA LEU A 74 -1.23 -11.35 -0.10
C LEU A 74 -0.82 -12.79 -0.44
N TYR A 75 0.47 -13.03 -0.62
CA TYR A 75 1.01 -14.37 -0.89
C TYR A 75 0.70 -15.34 0.27
N ASP A 76 0.92 -14.92 1.51
CA ASP A 76 0.66 -15.73 2.70
C ASP A 76 -0.84 -16.04 2.83
N ALA A 77 -1.71 -15.05 2.58
CA ALA A 77 -3.15 -15.24 2.58
C ALA A 77 -3.59 -16.26 1.52
N VAL A 78 -3.14 -16.10 0.27
CA VAL A 78 -3.45 -17.00 -0.84
C VAL A 78 -2.92 -18.41 -0.60
N THR A 79 -1.75 -18.56 0.01
CA THR A 79 -1.15 -19.88 0.30
C THR A 79 -1.89 -20.60 1.44
N SER A 80 -2.44 -19.86 2.40
CA SER A 80 -3.21 -20.43 3.52
C SER A 80 -4.65 -20.81 3.15
N THR A 81 -5.22 -20.19 2.10
CA THR A 81 -6.63 -20.36 1.71
C THR A 81 -6.95 -21.80 1.28
N PRO A 82 -6.14 -22.50 0.45
CA PRO A 82 -6.38 -23.89 0.08
C PRO A 82 -6.40 -24.83 1.28
N ALA A 83 -5.53 -24.62 2.27
CA ALA A 83 -5.48 -25.46 3.47
C ALA A 83 -6.73 -25.30 4.34
N GLN A 84 -7.25 -24.07 4.47
CA GLN A 84 -8.49 -23.80 5.19
C GLN A 84 -9.71 -24.38 4.46
N ILE A 85 -9.76 -24.29 3.13
CA ILE A 85 -10.83 -24.91 2.32
C ILE A 85 -10.78 -26.43 2.46
N LEU A 86 -9.61 -27.06 2.35
CA LEU A 86 -9.49 -28.51 2.46
C LEU A 86 -9.89 -29.01 3.85
N SER A 87 -9.49 -28.28 4.90
CA SER A 87 -9.89 -28.56 6.28
C SER A 87 -11.40 -28.39 6.48
N GLY A 88 -12.00 -27.35 5.91
CA GLY A 88 -13.45 -27.11 5.98
C GLY A 88 -14.24 -28.19 5.25
N VAL A 89 -13.83 -28.57 4.03
CA VAL A 89 -14.44 -29.66 3.25
C VAL A 89 -14.33 -30.98 4.00
N ARG A 90 -13.18 -31.28 4.61
CA ARG A 90 -12.99 -32.49 5.43
C ARG A 90 -13.95 -32.51 6.63
N SER A 91 -14.09 -31.40 7.35
CA SER A 91 -15.03 -31.29 8.47
C SER A 91 -16.48 -31.53 8.02
N ILE A 92 -16.89 -30.94 6.89
CA ILE A 92 -18.25 -31.12 6.35
C ILE A 92 -18.50 -32.59 5.98
N ILE A 93 -17.50 -33.29 5.41
CA ILE A 93 -17.61 -34.71 5.08
C ILE A 93 -17.71 -35.56 6.36
N GLU A 94 -16.90 -35.26 7.37
CA GLU A 94 -16.91 -35.96 8.66
C GLU A 94 -18.24 -35.77 9.41
N ASP A 95 -18.79 -34.56 9.44
CA ASP A 95 -20.09 -34.26 10.06
C ASP A 95 -21.26 -34.96 9.33
N ASN A 96 -21.23 -35.01 7.99
CA ASN A 96 -22.23 -35.74 7.20
C ASN A 96 -22.10 -37.26 7.35
N ALA A 97 -20.89 -37.78 7.55
CA ALA A 97 -20.64 -39.19 7.85
C ALA A 97 -21.12 -39.60 9.25
N MET A 98 -21.20 -38.66 10.20
CA MET A 98 -21.77 -38.92 11.54
C MET A 98 -23.31 -38.86 11.56
N GLY A 99 -23.94 -38.08 10.68
CA GLY A 99 -25.40 -38.00 10.55
C GLY A 99 -26.04 -39.17 9.78
N THR A 100 -25.25 -39.94 9.04
CA THR A 100 -25.68 -41.12 8.30
C THR A 100 -25.02 -42.34 8.93
N GLY A 101 -25.80 -43.19 9.62
CA GLY A 101 -25.28 -44.26 10.49
C GLY A 101 -24.50 -45.42 9.84
N TYR A 102 -23.73 -45.20 8.76
CA TYR A 102 -22.95 -46.22 8.07
C TYR A 102 -21.56 -45.70 7.63
N PRO A 103 -20.58 -45.60 8.55
CA PRO A 103 -19.25 -45.03 8.27
C PRO A 103 -18.31 -45.92 7.43
N TRP A 104 -18.75 -47.09 6.96
CA TRP A 104 -17.90 -48.08 6.29
C TRP A 104 -18.25 -48.36 4.81
N LEU A 105 -19.31 -47.74 4.27
CA LEU A 105 -19.76 -48.00 2.88
C LEU A 105 -19.09 -47.13 1.81
N LEU A 106 -18.34 -46.08 2.18
CA LEU A 106 -17.64 -45.19 1.23
C LEU A 106 -16.21 -45.63 0.90
N PHE A 107 -15.66 -46.62 1.61
CA PHE A 107 -14.30 -47.14 1.40
C PHE A 107 -14.27 -48.62 0.97
N ALA A 108 -15.33 -49.11 0.30
CA ALA A 108 -15.23 -50.41 -0.36
C ALA A 108 -14.39 -50.27 -1.64
N PRO A 109 -13.25 -50.98 -1.80
CA PRO A 109 -12.56 -51.03 -3.06
C PRO A 109 -13.48 -51.74 -4.06
N ILE A 110 -13.77 -51.08 -5.18
CA ILE A 110 -14.42 -51.69 -6.34
C ILE A 110 -13.46 -52.79 -6.83
N LEU A 111 -13.70 -54.02 -6.41
CA LEU A 111 -13.05 -55.22 -6.95
C LEU A 111 -13.82 -55.61 -8.22
N PRO A 112 -13.22 -55.57 -9.42
CA PRO A 112 -13.87 -56.09 -10.60
C PRO A 112 -13.77 -57.63 -10.63
N PRO A 113 -14.78 -58.34 -11.18
CA PRO A 113 -14.64 -59.75 -11.54
C PRO A 113 -13.71 -59.94 -12.76
#